data_AF-A0A7C5AZ73-F1
#
_entry.id   AF-A0A7C5AZ73-F1
#
_cell.length_a   1.000
_cell.length_b   1.000
_cell.length_c   1.000
_cell.angle_alpha   90.00
_cell.angle_beta   90.00
_cell.angle_gamma   90.00
#
_symmetry.space_group_name_H-M   'P 1'
#
loop_
_entity.id
_entity.type
_entity.pdbx_description
1 polymer ?
#
loop_
_entity_poly.entity_id
_entity_poly.type
_entity_poly.pdbx_seq_one_letter_code
_entity_poly.pdbx_strand_id
1 'polypeptide(L)' 'MANPTNRVAVDVEAMAAACALHTGELALNQGQADVARDLLVSVIKLHREESSYYVLRAKTLLTKLGQGINISFNVR' A
#
# COMPACT_ATOMS: atom_id res chain seq x y z
N MET A 1 20.73 18.85 -33.80
CA MET A 1 20.85 17.90 -32.67
C MET A 1 19.66 18.15 -31.76
N ALA A 2 18.74 17.18 -31.64
CA ALA A 2 17.56 17.32 -30.79
C ALA A 2 17.95 17.03 -29.33
N ASN A 3 17.80 18.02 -28.45
CA ASN A 3 17.92 17.80 -27.02
C ASN A 3 16.75 16.89 -26.59
N PRO A 4 16.97 15.71 -25.98
CA PRO A 4 15.87 14.86 -25.59
C PRO A 4 14.99 15.61 -24.60
N THR A 5 13.70 15.72 -24.91
CA THR A 5 12.69 16.32 -24.04
C THR A 5 12.78 15.69 -22.66
N ASN A 6 12.96 16.54 -21.64
CA ASN A 6 13.04 16.16 -20.24
C ASN A 6 11.90 15.17 -19.93
N ARG A 7 12.23 13.89 -19.69
CA ARG A 7 11.21 12.91 -19.28
C ARG A 7 10.74 13.37 -17.91
N VAL A 8 9.45 13.70 -17.80
CA VAL A 8 8.79 14.11 -16.55
C VAL A 8 9.37 13.28 -15.41
N ALA A 9 10.06 13.95 -14.48
CA ALA A 9 10.63 13.27 -13.32
C ALA A 9 9.47 12.58 -12.60
N VAL A 10 9.46 11.24 -12.60
CA VAL A 10 8.44 10.50 -11.89
C VAL A 10 8.66 10.73 -10.41
N ASP A 11 7.60 11.11 -9.70
CA ASP A 11 7.60 11.08 -8.25
C ASP A 11 7.78 9.62 -7.81
N VAL A 12 9.01 9.28 -7.42
CA VAL A 12 9.41 7.92 -7.06
C VAL A 12 8.72 7.49 -5.76
N GLU A 13 8.40 8.42 -4.87
CA GLU A 13 7.68 8.12 -3.62
C GLU A 13 6.21 7.79 -3.91
N ALA A 14 5.58 8.54 -4.81
CA ALA A 14 4.23 8.25 -5.28
C ALA A 14 4.17 6.91 -6.03
N MET A 15 5.15 6.62 -6.91
CA MET A 15 5.24 5.34 -7.60
C MET A 15 5.41 4.18 -6.62
N ALA A 16 6.36 4.28 -5.67
CA ALA A 16 6.61 3.23 -4.68
C ALA A 16 5.37 2.98 -3.81
N ALA A 17 4.67 4.03 -3.40
CA ALA A 17 3.43 3.90 -2.64
C ALA A 17 2.32 3.21 -3.44
N ALA A 18 2.14 3.58 -4.72
CA ALA A 18 1.16 2.94 -5.59
C ALA A 18 1.46 1.44 -5.79
N CYS A 19 2.72 1.08 -6.01
CA CYS A 19 3.14 -0.31 -6.12
C CYS A 19 2.89 -1.08 -4.82
N ALA A 20 3.32 -0.54 -3.68
CA ALA A 20 3.14 -1.19 -2.38
C ALA A 20 1.66 -1.36 -2.01
N LEU A 21 0.80 -0.38 -2.32
CA LEU A 21 -0.65 -0.51 -2.13
C LEU A 21 -1.23 -1.63 -2.98
N HIS A 22 -0.88 -1.67 -4.27
CA HIS A 22 -1.40 -2.69 -5.18
C HIS A 22 -0.99 -4.10 -4.73
N THR A 23 0.29 -4.30 -4.40
CA THR A 23 0.79 -5.59 -3.91
C THR A 23 0.21 -5.94 -2.54
N GLY A 24 0.02 -4.96 -1.65
CA GLY A 24 -0.60 -5.17 -0.34
C GLY A 24 -2.07 -5.60 -0.45
N GLU A 25 -2.84 -5.00 -1.36
CA GLU A 25 -4.21 -5.40 -1.65
C GLU A 25 -4.29 -6.81 -2.25
N LEU A 26 -3.36 -7.16 -3.15
CA LEU A 26 -3.26 -8.52 -3.69
C LEU A 26 -2.94 -9.54 -2.59
N ALA A 27 -1.96 -9.27 -1.74
CA ALA A 27 -1.59 -10.13 -0.61
C ALA A 27 -2.77 -10.33 0.37
N LEU A 28 -3.54 -9.27 0.64
CA LEU A 28 -4.75 -9.34 1.46
C LEU A 28 -5.78 -10.29 0.83
N ASN A 29 -6.06 -10.15 -0.46
CA ASN A 29 -7.00 -11.01 -1.18
C ASN A 29 -6.55 -12.47 -1.25
N GLN A 30 -5.25 -12.73 -1.15
CA GLN A 30 -4.66 -14.08 -1.12
C GLN A 30 -4.55 -14.65 0.31
N GLY A 31 -5.00 -13.93 1.34
CA GLY A 31 -4.90 -14.35 2.74
C GLY A 31 -3.49 -14.24 3.33
N GLN A 32 -2.56 -13.61 2.63
CA GLN A 32 -1.18 -13.38 3.10
C GLN A 32 -1.14 -12.16 4.04
N ALA A 33 -1.74 -12.32 5.22
CA ALA A 33 -2.00 -11.22 6.16
C ALA A 33 -0.73 -10.45 6.58
N ASP A 34 0.36 -11.15 6.87
CA ASP A 34 1.61 -10.53 7.32
C ASP A 34 2.27 -9.71 6.21
N VAL A 35 2.33 -10.27 4.99
CA VAL A 35 2.86 -9.58 3.81
C VAL A 35 2.02 -8.33 3.48
N ALA A 36 0.69 -8.46 3.53
CA ALA A 36 -0.21 -7.33 3.34
C ALA A 36 0.04 -6.24 4.38
N ARG A 37 0.18 -6.61 5.66
CA ARG A 37 0.47 -5.68 6.74
C ARG A 37 1.77 -4.92 6.51
N ASP A 38 2.85 -5.63 6.19
CA ASP A 38 4.18 -5.03 6.02
C ASP A 38 4.21 -4.02 4.88
N LEU A 39 3.60 -4.36 3.74
CA LEU A 39 3.50 -3.47 2.58
C LEU A 39 2.65 -2.22 2.86
N LEU A 40 1.52 -2.38 3.55
CA LEU A 40 0.65 -1.24 3.85
C LEU A 40 1.26 -0.33 4.93
N VAL A 41 1.97 -0.89 5.91
CA VAL A 41 2.72 -0.12 6.90
C VAL A 41 3.89 0.62 6.25
N SER A 42 4.56 0.04 5.25
CA SER A 42 5.65 0.74 4.55
C SER A 42 5.15 1.98 3.80
N VAL A 43 3.94 1.94 3.23
CA VAL A 43 3.32 3.13 2.59
C VAL A 43 3.17 4.28 3.58
N ILE A 44 2.73 4.00 4.81
CA ILE A 44 2.57 5.01 5.87
C ILE A 44 3.92 5.56 6.32
N LYS A 45 4.96 4.73 6.35
CA LYS A 45 6.32 5.17 6.74
C LYS A 45 6.98 6.03 5.68
N LEU A 46 6.72 5.76 4.41
CA LEU A 46 7.27 6.50 3.28
C LEU A 46 6.58 7.86 3.10
N HIS A 47 5.25 7.92 3.23
CA HIS A 47 4.48 9.15 3.09
C HIS A 47 4.18 9.77 4.46
N ARG A 48 4.95 10.80 4.84
CA ARG A 48 4.78 11.48 6.14
C ARG A 48 3.53 12.36 6.21
N GLU A 49 2.96 12.75 5.08
CA GLU A 49 1.72 13.51 5.05
C GLU A 49 0.54 12.58 5.33
N GLU A 50 -0.04 12.71 6.52
CA GLU A 50 -1.16 11.86 6.96
C GLU A 50 -2.42 11.98 6.09
N SER A 51 -2.61 13.12 5.44
CA SER A 51 -3.72 13.42 4.52
C SER A 51 -3.50 12.91 3.10
N SER A 52 -2.32 12.37 2.77
CA SER A 52 -2.06 11.86 1.43
C SER A 52 -3.01 10.71 1.10
N TYR A 53 -3.41 10.65 -0.18
CA TYR A 53 -4.24 9.57 -0.71
C TYR A 53 -3.68 8.18 -0.35
N TYR A 54 -2.36 8.02 -0.44
CA TYR A 54 -1.68 6.75 -0.19
C TYR A 54 -1.80 6.29 1.26
N VAL A 55 -1.62 7.20 2.22
CA VAL A 55 -1.76 6.91 3.65
C VAL A 55 -3.20 6.54 4.00
N LEU A 56 -4.18 7.29 3.49
CA LEU A 56 -5.60 7.00 3.73
C LEU A 56 -6.02 5.63 3.16
N ARG A 57 -5.55 5.30 1.95
CA ARG A 57 -5.81 4.00 1.33
C ARG A 57 -5.14 2.86 2.11
N ALA A 58 -3.90 3.04 2.56
CA ALA A 58 -3.18 2.04 3.36
C ALA A 58 -3.89 1.77 4.70
N LYS A 59 -4.29 2.83 5.41
CA LYS A 59 -5.07 2.73 6.66
C LYS A 59 -6.39 1.98 6.44
N THR A 60 -7.10 2.27 5.35
CA THR A 60 -8.35 1.58 5.00
C THR A 60 -8.15 0.08 4.81
N LEU A 61 -7.10 -0.33 4.08
CA LEU A 61 -6.79 -1.74 3.85
C LEU A 61 -6.32 -2.44 5.13
N LEU A 62 -5.56 -1.77 5.99
CA LEU A 62 -5.17 -2.31 7.32
C LEU A 62 -6.38 -2.53 8.23
N THR A 63 -7.37 -1.63 8.22
CA THR A 63 -8.63 -1.83 8.95
C THR A 63 -9.37 -3.06 8.43
N LYS A 64 -9.48 -3.23 7.10
CA LYS A 64 -10.08 -4.43 6.50
C LYS A 64 -9.34 -5.70 6.89
N LEU A 65 -8.00 -5.66 6.92
CA LEU A 65 -7.18 -6.78 7.37
C LEU A 65 -7.48 -7.15 8.83
N GLY A 66 -7.55 -6.15 9.72
CA GLY A 66 -7.90 -6.37 11.13
C GLY A 66 -9.31 -6.95 11.32
N GLN A 67 -10.27 -6.52 10.51
CA GLN A 67 -11.63 -7.06 10.50
C GLN A 67 -11.65 -8.51 9.96
N GLY A 68 -10.94 -8.78 8.86
CA GLY A 68 -10.80 -10.09 8.24
C GLY A 68 -10.16 -11.14 9.16
N ILE A 69 -9.16 -10.73 9.95
CA ILE A 69 -8.52 -11.60 10.95
C ILE A 69 -9.53 -11.98 12.05
N ASN A 70 -10.41 -11.06 12.46
CA ASN A 70 -11.40 -11.32 13.51
C ASN A 70 -12.46 -12.37 13.09
N ILE A 71 -12.79 -12.44 11.80
CA ILE A 71 -13.73 -13.44 11.25
C ILE A 71 -13.10 -14.82 11.02
N SER A 72 -11.76 -14.93 10.99
CA SER A 72 -11.05 -16.20 10.72
C SER A 72 -10.68 -17.00 11.98
N PHE A 73 -10.90 -16.48 13.18
CA PHE A 73 -10.61 -17.20 14.43
C PHE A 73 -11.69 -18.21 14.87
N ASN A 74 -12.68 -18.52 14.04
CA ASN A 74 -13.66 -19.57 14.33
C ASN A 74 -13.55 -20.74 13.34
N VAL A 75 -12.44 -21.49 13.44
CA VAL A 75 -12.35 -22.85 12.91
C VAL A 75 -11.89 -23.79 14.02
N ARG A 76 -12.92 -24.38 14.64
CA ARG A 76 -13.01 -25.66 15.38
C ARG A 76 -12.25 -25.85 16.68
#